data_AF-A0A4U0P1C4-F1
#
_entry.id   AF-A0A4U0P1C4-F1
#
_cell.length_a   1.000
_cell.length_b   1.000
_cell.length_c   1.000
_cell.angle_alpha   90.00
_cell.angle_beta   90.00
_cell.angle_gamma   90.00
#
_symmetry.space_group_name_H-M   'P 1'
#
loop_
_entity.id
_entity.type
_entity.pdbx_description
1 polymer ?
#
loop_
_entity_poly.entity_id
_entity_poly.type
_entity_poly.pdbx_seq_one_letter_code
_entity_poly.pdbx_strand_id
1 'polypeptide(L)' 'MRKEEKQGGQQRETVASVLKKKLGAVYTTIRNWMQPSKEQHTIVQVLVFILKLPVLLLILAMSPIFILLMVIVVLIAL' A
#
# COMPACT_ATOMS: atom_id res chain seq x y z
N MET A 1 30.40 1.69 23.34
CA MET A 1 29.14 2.46 23.20
C MET A 1 28.98 3.15 21.84
N ARG A 2 30.03 3.67 21.16
CA ARG A 2 29.89 4.42 19.88
C ARG A 2 29.60 3.60 18.61
N LYS A 3 29.69 2.26 18.65
CA LYS A 3 29.46 1.39 17.48
C LYS A 3 27.99 0.97 17.31
N GLU A 4 27.24 0.86 18.40
CA GLU A 4 25.83 0.43 18.38
C GLU A 4 24.91 1.52 17.83
N GLU A 5 25.18 2.81 18.11
CA GLU A 5 24.41 3.92 17.53
C GLU A 5 24.58 4.03 16.00
N LYS A 6 25.77 3.75 15.47
CA LYS A 6 26.01 3.80 14.02
C LYS A 6 25.30 2.66 13.27
N GLN A 7 25.22 1.47 13.86
CA GLN A 7 24.50 0.34 13.27
C GLN A 7 22.97 0.56 13.29
N GLY A 8 22.42 1.11 14.38
CA GLY A 8 21.00 1.45 14.45
C GLY A 8 20.56 2.52 13.46
N GLY A 9 21.41 3.53 13.21
CA GLY A 9 21.16 4.58 12.20
C GLY A 9 21.18 4.04 10.76
N GLN A 10 22.20 3.24 10.43
CA GLN A 10 22.38 2.68 9.08
C GLN A 10 21.29 1.65 8.73
N GLN A 11 20.85 0.85 9.70
CA GLN A 11 19.75 -0.08 9.51
C GLN A 11 18.41 0.65 9.30
N ARG A 12 18.13 1.72 10.06
CA ARG A 12 16.94 2.55 9.88
C ARG A 12 16.89 3.24 8.51
N GLU A 13 18.02 3.76 8.03
CA GLU A 13 18.13 4.32 6.65
C GLU A 13 17.84 3.25 5.58
N THR A 14 18.36 2.05 5.77
CA THR A 14 18.14 0.93 4.85
C THR A 14 16.67 0.52 4.83
N VAL A 15 16.01 0.40 5.99
CA VAL A 15 14.58 0.04 6.05
C VAL A 15 13.70 1.15 5.46
N ALA A 16 14.01 2.41 5.77
CA ALA A 16 13.27 3.56 5.24
C ALA A 16 13.37 3.65 3.71
N SER A 17 14.56 3.43 3.14
CA SER A 17 14.75 3.42 1.69
C SER A 17 14.02 2.27 1.00
N VAL A 18 14.00 1.07 1.60
CA VAL A 18 13.26 -0.10 1.09
C VAL A 18 11.74 0.15 1.14
N LEU A 19 11.24 0.69 2.24
CA LEU A 19 9.82 1.05 2.38
C LEU A 19 9.44 2.12 1.36
N LYS A 20 10.23 3.18 1.23
CA LYS A 20 9.98 4.25 0.24
C LYS A 20 9.95 3.69 -1.18
N LYS A 21 10.84 2.75 -1.52
CA LYS A 21 10.88 2.12 -2.85
C LYS A 21 9.67 1.22 -3.10
N LYS A 22 9.26 0.42 -2.12
CA LYS A 22 8.05 -0.43 -2.21
C LYS A 22 6.77 0.41 -2.29
N LEU A 23 6.64 1.42 -1.43
CA LEU A 23 5.51 2.36 -1.44
C LEU A 23 5.44 3.13 -2.76
N GLY A 24 6.58 3.58 -3.28
CA GLY A 24 6.66 4.23 -4.59
C GLY A 24 6.19 3.32 -5.73
N ALA A 25 6.59 2.05 -5.71
CA ALA A 25 6.14 1.07 -6.70
C ALA A 25 4.61 0.85 -6.63
N VAL A 26 4.08 0.63 -5.42
CA VAL A 26 2.63 0.45 -5.20
C VAL A 26 1.85 1.70 -5.65
N TYR A 27 2.33 2.90 -5.28
CA TYR A 27 1.72 4.15 -5.71
C TYR A 27 1.69 4.30 -7.23
N THR A 28 2.79 3.98 -7.90
CA THR A 28 2.89 4.07 -9.37
C THR A 28 1.93 3.07 -10.04
N THR A 29 1.82 1.86 -9.51
CA THR A 29 0.86 0.84 -9.99
C THR A 29 -0.58 1.31 -9.83
N ILE A 30 -0.95 1.81 -8.64
CA ILE A 30 -2.31 2.34 -8.38
C ILE A 30 -2.59 3.53 -9.31
N ARG A 31 -1.63 4.44 -9.45
CA ARG A 31 -1.76 5.61 -10.32
C ARG A 31 -1.97 5.22 -11.77
N ASN A 32 -1.16 4.31 -12.31
CA ASN A 32 -1.31 3.83 -13.68
C ASN A 32 -2.62 3.06 -13.89
N TRP A 33 -3.07 2.32 -12.88
CA TRP A 33 -4.34 1.59 -12.94
C TRP A 33 -5.56 2.52 -12.90
N MET A 34 -5.47 3.61 -12.15
CA MET A 34 -6.51 4.62 -12.01
C MET A 34 -6.46 5.67 -13.12
N GLN A 35 -5.37 5.73 -13.88
CA GLN A 35 -5.20 6.66 -14.97
C GLN A 35 -6.23 6.38 -16.06
N PRO A 36 -6.99 7.39 -16.49
CA PRO A 36 -7.96 7.23 -17.56
C PRO A 36 -7.28 6.98 -18.90
N SER A 37 -7.86 6.09 -19.72
CA SER A 37 -7.39 5.88 -21.09
C SER A 37 -7.73 7.13 -21.92
N LYS A 38 -6.72 7.74 -22.54
CA LYS A 38 -6.85 8.97 -23.34
C LYS A 38 -7.73 8.82 -24.59
N GLU A 39 -8.06 7.59 -24.98
CA GLU A 39 -8.85 7.28 -26.18
C GLU A 39 -10.34 7.04 -25.90
N GLN A 40 -10.79 7.13 -24.64
CA GLN A 40 -12.19 6.87 -24.27
C GLN A 40 -12.98 8.16 -24.06
N HIS A 41 -14.24 8.19 -24.53
CA HIS A 41 -15.18 9.26 -24.24
C HIS A 41 -15.30 9.49 -22.72
N THR A 42 -15.39 10.76 -22.30
CA THR A 42 -15.45 11.21 -20.90
C THR A 42 -16.42 10.42 -20.02
N ILE A 43 -17.53 9.96 -20.60
CA ILE A 43 -18.57 9.18 -19.89
C ILE A 43 -18.05 7.78 -19.49
N VAL A 44 -17.36 7.09 -20.40
CA VAL A 44 -16.80 5.75 -20.14
C VAL A 44 -15.71 5.85 -19.07
N GLN A 45 -14.92 6.92 -19.11
CA GLN A 45 -13.89 7.20 -18.13
C GLN A 45 -14.45 7.36 -16.71
N VAL A 46 -15.53 8.14 -16.55
CA VAL A 46 -16.19 8.35 -15.25
C VAL A 46 -16.82 7.05 -14.76
N LEU A 47 -17.45 6.27 -15.64
CA LEU A 47 -18.06 4.99 -15.28
C LEU A 47 -17.00 3.98 -14.79
N VAL A 48 -15.88 3.87 -15.49
CA VAL A 48 -14.75 3.02 -15.09
C VAL A 48 -14.13 3.50 -13.78
N PHE A 49 -14.04 4.81 -13.56
CA PHE A 49 -13.55 5.36 -12.30
C PHE A 49 -14.46 5.02 -11.12
N ILE A 50 -15.77 5.18 -11.28
CA ILE A 50 -16.79 4.80 -10.27
C ILE A 50 -16.71 3.31 -9.95
N LEU A 51 -16.36 2.45 -10.92
CA LEU A 51 -16.23 1.01 -10.70
C LEU A 51 -14.89 0.63 -10.05
N LYS A 52 -13.79 1.30 -10.42
CA LYS A 52 -12.43 1.02 -9.89
C LYS A 52 -12.23 1.53 -8.47
N LEU A 53 -12.82 2.68 -8.12
CA LEU A 53 -12.69 3.29 -6.80
C LEU A 53 -13.17 2.39 -5.63
N PRO A 54 -14.36 1.77 -5.67
CA PRO A 54 -14.82 0.87 -4.60
C PRO A 54 -13.96 -0.38 -4.50
N VAL A 55 -13.46 -0.91 -5.62
CA VAL A 55 -12.50 -2.03 -5.60
C VAL A 55 -11.21 -1.64 -4.87
N LEU A 56 -10.71 -0.42 -5.11
CA LEU A 56 -9.53 0.06 -4.39
C LEU A 56 -9.80 0.22 -2.89
N LEU A 57 -10.96 0.76 -2.52
CA LEU A 57 -11.38 0.86 -1.12
C LEU A 57 -11.52 -0.51 -0.47
N LEU A 58 -12.01 -1.51 -1.21
CA LEU A 58 -12.15 -2.88 -0.71
C LEU A 58 -10.79 -3.54 -0.43
N ILE A 59 -9.82 -3.37 -1.34
CA ILE A 59 -8.44 -3.85 -1.16
C ILE A 59 -7.81 -3.13 0.04
N LEU A 60 -8.03 -1.81 0.17
CA LEU A 60 -7.50 -1.05 1.28
C LEU A 60 -8.13 -1.46 2.62
N ALA A 61 -9.43 -1.78 2.64
CA ALA A 61 -10.14 -2.28 3.82
C ALA A 61 -9.77 -3.72 4.19
N MET A 62 -9.39 -4.56 3.22
CA MET A 62 -8.87 -5.90 3.48
C MET A 62 -7.55 -5.87 4.26
N SER A 63 -6.71 -4.84 4.06
CA SER A 63 -5.43 -4.70 4.80
C SER A 63 -5.60 -4.64 6.33
N PRO A 64 -6.42 -3.75 6.92
CA PRO A 64 -6.66 -3.73 8.36
C PRO A 64 -7.44 -4.96 8.86
N ILE A 65 -8.31 -5.56 8.04
CA ILE A 65 -9.00 -6.81 8.39
C ILE A 65 -7.98 -7.94 8.61
N PHE A 66 -6.94 -8.02 7.77
CA PHE A 66 -5.89 -9.02 7.91
C PHE A 66 -5.10 -8.87 9.21
N ILE A 67 -4.83 -7.62 9.61
CA ILE A 67 -4.18 -7.30 10.89
C ILE A 67 -5.10 -7.72 12.05
N LEU A 68 -6.40 -7.41 11.97
CA LEU A 68 -7.38 -7.79 12.99
C LEU A 68 -7.45 -9.31 13.17
N LEU A 69 -7.50 -10.07 12.07
CA LEU A 69 -7.49 -11.54 12.10
C LEU A 69 -6.21 -12.08 12.74
N MET A 70 -5.04 -11.54 12.38
CA MET A 70 -3.76 -11.91 13.01
C MET A 70 -3.78 -11.68 14.51
N VAL A 71 -4.32 -10.55 14.98
CA VAL A 71 -4.46 -10.26 16.41
C VAL A 71 -5.38 -11.27 17.09
N ILE A 72 -6.54 -11.58 16.49
CA ILE A 72 -7.48 -12.57 17.04
C ILE A 72 -6.82 -13.95 17.16
N VAL A 73 -6.10 -14.40 16.12
CA VAL A 73 -5.38 -15.69 16.15
C VAL A 73 -4.35 -15.72 17.27
N VAL A 74 -3.58 -14.64 17.44
CA VAL A 74 -2.61 -14.53 18.54
C VAL A 74 -3.30 -14.55 19.91
N LEU A 75 -4.44 -13.87 20.06
CA LEU A 75 -5.21 -13.86 21.30
C LEU A 75 -5.82 -15.22 21.66
N ILE A 76 -6.22 -16.01 20.66
CA ILE A 76 -6.75 -17.37 20.88
C ILE A 76 -5.62 -18.36 21.19
N ALA A 77 -4.44 -18.15 20.60
CA ALA A 77 -3.29 -19.04 20.78
C ALA A 77 -2.52 -18.80 22.09
N LEU A 78 -2.76 -17.67 22.77
CA LEU A 78 -2.18 -17.30 24.06
C LEU A 78 -2.99 -17.86 25.23
#